data_AF-X1BH22-F1
#
_entry.id   AF-X1BH22-F1
#
_cell.length_a   1.000
_cell.length_b   1.000
_cell.length_c   1.000
_cell.angle_alpha   90.00
_cell.angle_beta   90.00
_cell.angle_gamma   90.00
#
_symmetry.space_group_name_H-M   'P 1'
#
loop_
_entity.id
_entity.type
_entity.pdbx_description
1 polymer ?
#
loop_
_entity_poly.entity_id
_entity_poly.type
_entity_poly.pdbx_seq_one_letter_code
_entity_poly.pdbx_strand_id
1 'polypeptide(L)'
;LSNTCLVCGGSEPPIALMRGLWDETGAEIIHSYGSTEAMAITTLNFFKPWLKKELSEEEIWDLKKKQGTVVSGLDIKIVEKDVDSA
;
A
#
# COMPACT_ATOMS: atom_id res chain seq x y z
N LEU A 1 10.72 9.76 15.59
CA LEU A 1 9.57 8.83 15.63
C LEU A 1 9.88 7.54 14.87
N SER A 2 11.11 7.02 14.98
CA SER A 2 11.63 5.97 14.08
C SER A 2 10.88 4.62 14.14
N ASN A 3 10.06 4.38 15.16
CA ASN A 3 9.23 3.18 15.30
C ASN A 3 7.74 3.46 15.09
N THR A 4 7.37 4.64 14.60
CA THR A 4 5.97 5.03 14.35
C THR A 4 5.56 4.64 12.95
N CYS A 5 4.40 3.99 12.85
CA CYS A 5 3.79 3.58 11.60
C CYS A 5 2.40 4.19 11.50
N LEU A 6 2.13 4.89 10.40
CA LEU A 6 0.86 5.54 10.11
C LEU A 6 0.20 4.84 8.93
N VAL A 7 -0.98 4.27 9.13
CA VAL A 7 -1.76 3.67 8.04
C VAL A 7 -2.60 4.78 7.39
N CYS A 8 -2.43 4.97 6.09
CA CYS A 8 -3.17 5.95 5.30
C CYS A 8 -3.91 5.23 4.17
N GLY A 9 -5.17 5.59 3.94
CA GLY A 9 -6.00 4.97 2.91
C GLY A 9 -7.08 5.91 2.40
N GLY A 10 -7.92 5.41 1.50
CA GLY A 10 -8.95 6.19 0.79
C GLY A 10 -8.42 6.81 -0.51
N SER A 11 -7.26 7.47 -0.47
CA SER A 11 -6.56 7.96 -1.66
C SER A 11 -5.06 7.69 -1.57
N GLU A 12 -4.38 7.62 -2.72
CA GLU A 12 -2.92 7.46 -2.77
C GLU A 12 -2.22 8.63 -2.05
N PRO A 13 -1.40 8.37 -1.01
CA PRO A 13 -0.62 9.42 -0.37
C PRO A 13 0.46 9.93 -1.33
N PRO A 14 0.63 11.25 -1.49
CA PRO A 14 1.68 11.79 -2.37
C PRO A 14 3.08 11.33 -1.94
N ILE A 15 3.89 10.85 -2.89
CA ILE A 15 5.22 10.30 -2.60
C ILE A 15 6.15 11.31 -1.88
N ALA A 16 6.03 12.59 -2.22
CA ALA A 16 6.79 13.66 -1.58
C ALA A 16 6.46 13.79 -0.07
N LEU A 17 5.19 13.59 0.31
CA LEU A 17 4.77 13.58 1.71
C LEU A 17 5.35 12.36 2.44
N MET A 18 5.30 11.19 1.82
CA MET A 18 5.81 9.96 2.41
C MET A 18 7.32 10.02 2.66
N ARG A 19 8.09 10.49 1.67
CA ARG A 19 9.55 10.69 1.81
C ARG A 19 9.88 11.76 2.84
N GLY A 20 9.25 12.93 2.73
CA GLY A 20 9.50 14.02 3.68
C GLY A 20 9.25 13.61 5.13
N LEU A 21 8.16 12.90 5.42
CA LEU A 21 7.91 12.43 6.79
C LEU A 21 8.97 11.42 7.27
N TRP A 22 9.38 10.50 6.39
CA TRP A 22 10.41 9.51 6.69
C TRP A 22 11.76 10.18 6.95
N ASP A 23 12.19 11.09 6.09
CA ASP A 23 13.49 11.76 6.17
C ASP A 23 13.57 12.66 7.43
N GLU A 24 12.50 13.37 7.75
CA GLU A 24 12.47 14.30 8.89
C GLU A 24 12.27 13.60 10.25
N THR A 25 11.57 12.46 10.29
CA THR A 25 11.14 11.87 11.58
C THR A 25 11.42 10.38 11.75
N GLY A 26 11.75 9.67 10.67
CA GLY A 26 11.82 8.22 10.61
C GLY A 26 10.46 7.51 10.69
N ALA A 27 9.34 8.24 10.69
CA ALA A 27 8.01 7.63 10.70
C ALA A 27 7.62 7.17 9.30
N GLU A 28 6.99 5.99 9.22
CA GLU A 28 6.59 5.38 7.95
C GLU A 28 5.09 5.55 7.71
N ILE A 29 4.73 6.02 6.51
CA ILE A 29 3.35 5.91 6.00
C ILE A 29 3.21 4.59 5.25
N ILE A 30 2.19 3.82 5.62
CA ILE A 30 1.77 2.60 4.93
C ILE A 30 0.47 2.90 4.18
N HIS A 31 0.54 2.80 2.86
CA HIS A 31 -0.63 2.91 2.01
C HIS A 31 -1.50 1.66 2.16
N SER A 32 -2.80 1.89 2.33
CA SER A 32 -3.83 0.88 2.45
C SER A 32 -4.99 1.22 1.53
N TYR A 33 -5.65 0.18 1.01
CA TYR A 33 -6.95 0.33 0.38
C TYR A 33 -7.96 -0.49 1.19
N GLY A 34 -9.18 0.02 1.23
CA GLY A 34 -10.33 -0.61 1.84
C GLY A 34 -11.61 0.05 1.33
N SER A 35 -12.73 -0.59 1.59
CA SER A 35 -14.05 -0.01 1.33
C SER A 35 -15.06 -0.53 2.33
N THR A 36 -16.24 0.09 2.34
CA THR A 36 -17.35 -0.29 3.21
C THR A 36 -17.93 -1.66 2.84
N GLU A 37 -17.81 -2.08 1.59
CA GLU A 37 -18.42 -3.30 1.02
C GLU A 37 -17.58 -4.56 1.24
N ALA A 38 -16.27 -4.42 1.44
CA ALA A 38 -15.35 -5.55 1.65
C ALA A 38 -14.86 -5.58 3.11
N MET A 39 -13.86 -4.75 3.43
CA MET A 39 -13.34 -4.52 4.76
C MET A 39 -12.72 -3.11 4.80
N ALA A 40 -12.74 -2.46 5.97
CA ALA A 40 -12.12 -1.16 6.17
C ALA A 40 -10.64 -1.12 5.75
N ILE A 41 -9.94 -2.26 5.83
CA ILE A 41 -8.61 -2.48 5.28
C ILE A 41 -8.65 -3.80 4.48
N THR A 42 -8.59 -3.69 3.15
CA THR A 42 -8.57 -4.81 2.20
C THR A 42 -7.14 -5.14 1.77
N THR A 43 -6.28 -4.14 1.61
CA THR A 43 -4.87 -4.31 1.27
C THR A 43 -3.99 -3.43 2.14
N LEU A 44 -2.75 -3.89 2.35
CA LEU A 44 -1.71 -3.15 3.04
C LEU A 44 -0.39 -3.24 2.28
N ASN A 45 0.29 -2.11 2.11
CA ASN A 45 1.59 -2.07 1.46
C ASN A 45 2.74 -2.36 2.44
N PHE A 46 2.78 -3.59 2.93
CA PHE A 46 3.90 -4.13 3.71
C PHE A 46 4.86 -4.90 2.81
N PHE A 47 6.13 -4.51 2.85
CA PHE A 47 7.16 -5.23 2.12
C PHE A 47 7.59 -6.50 2.83
N LYS A 48 7.69 -7.57 2.05
CA LYS A 48 8.42 -8.77 2.44
C LYS A 48 9.88 -8.41 2.74
N PRO A 49 10.48 -8.88 3.85
CA PRO A 49 11.81 -8.44 4.27
C PRO A 49 12.92 -8.64 3.23
N TRP A 50 12.80 -9.64 2.36
CA TRP A 50 13.79 -9.91 1.31
C TRP A 50 13.75 -8.91 0.14
N LEU A 51 12.60 -8.28 -0.14
CA LEU A 51 12.50 -7.28 -1.22
C LEU A 51 13.42 -6.09 -0.98
N LYS A 52 13.62 -5.69 0.28
CA LYS A 52 14.56 -4.61 0.65
C LYS A 52 16.02 -4.93 0.35
N LYS A 53 16.35 -6.20 0.08
CA LYS A 53 17.72 -6.64 -0.28
C LYS A 53 17.91 -6.77 -1.79
N GLU A 54 16.81 -6.94 -2.55
CA GLU A 54 16.82 -7.20 -3.99
C GLU A 54 16.54 -5.93 -4.81
N LEU A 55 15.78 -5.00 -4.25
CA LEU A 55 15.38 -3.77 -4.91
C LEU A 55 16.21 -2.58 -4.42
N SER A 56 16.43 -1.63 -5.34
CA SER A 56 16.96 -0.32 -5.01
C SER A 56 15.96 0.49 -4.18
N GLU A 57 16.46 1.52 -3.51
CA GLU A 57 15.63 2.41 -2.69
C GLU A 57 14.53 3.10 -3.53
N GLU A 58 14.87 3.55 -4.74
CA GLU A 58 13.91 4.17 -5.66
C GLU A 58 12.79 3.19 -6.08
N GLU A 59 13.12 1.93 -6.35
CA GLU A 59 12.12 0.90 -6.66
C GLU A 59 11.20 0.63 -5.47
N ILE A 60 11.75 0.59 -4.24
CA ILE A 60 10.94 0.46 -3.03
C ILE A 60 9.98 1.65 -2.87
N TRP A 61 10.45 2.88 -3.11
CA TRP A 61 9.62 4.07 -3.05
C TRP A 61 8.55 4.09 -4.15
N ASP A 62 8.86 3.59 -5.35
CA ASP A 62 7.86 3.45 -6.41
C ASP A 62 6.76 2.45 -6.00
N LEU A 63 7.17 1.32 -5.41
CA LEU A 63 6.23 0.30 -4.92
C LEU A 63 5.39 0.80 -3.75
N LYS A 64 5.90 1.70 -2.90
CA LYS A 64 5.15 2.28 -1.75
C LYS A 64 3.87 3.00 -2.18
N LYS A 65 3.79 3.47 -3.42
CA LYS A 65 2.58 4.10 -3.99
C LYS A 65 1.44 3.11 -4.22
N LYS A 66 1.75 1.83 -4.43
CA LYS A 66 0.72 0.81 -4.71
C LYS A 66 -0.17 0.57 -3.48
N GLN A 67 -1.37 0.07 -3.69
CA GLN A 67 -2.34 -0.24 -2.64
C GLN A 67 -1.87 -1.40 -1.73
N GLY A 68 -0.88 -2.18 -2.15
CA GLY A 68 -0.27 -3.25 -1.38
C GLY A 68 -0.82 -4.63 -1.67
N THR A 69 -0.63 -5.56 -0.74
CA THR A 69 -1.12 -6.95 -0.87
C THR A 69 -2.38 -7.15 -0.07
N VAL A 70 -3.23 -8.08 -0.52
CA VAL A 70 -4.46 -8.47 0.18
C VAL A 70 -4.16 -8.93 1.61
N VAL A 71 -5.01 -8.51 2.55
CA VAL A 71 -4.94 -8.97 3.93
C VAL A 71 -5.49 -10.38 4.07
N SER A 72 -5.19 -11.06 5.18
CA SER A 72 -5.73 -12.39 5.44
C SER A 72 -7.26 -12.36 5.56
N GLY A 73 -7.93 -13.37 4.99
CA GLY A 73 -9.39 -13.52 5.04
C GLY A 73 -10.13 -12.98 3.82
N LEU A 74 -9.40 -12.42 2.84
CA LEU A 74 -9.97 -11.97 1.57
C LEU A 74 -9.21 -12.59 0.39
N ASP A 75 -9.95 -12.83 -0.69
CA ASP A 75 -9.39 -13.18 -2.00
C ASP A 75 -9.71 -12.07 -3.00
N ILE A 76 -8.75 -11.76 -3.87
CA ILE A 76 -8.90 -10.75 -4.92
C ILE A 76 -8.66 -11.39 -6.28
N LYS A 77 -9.54 -11.07 -7.24
CA LYS A 77 -9.40 -11.43 -8.64
C LYS A 77 -9.69 -10.23 -9.51
N ILE A 78 -8.88 -10.02 -10.54
CA ILE A 78 -9.19 -9.11 -11.64
C ILE A 78 -9.97 -9.90 -12.69
N VAL A 79 -11.12 -9.40 -13.10
CA VAL A 79 -11.98 -10.01 -14.12
C VAL A 79 -12.11 -9.05 -15.30
N GLU A 80 -12.16 -9.61 -16.51
CA GLU A 80 -12.56 -8.84 -17.69
C GLU A 80 -14.06 -8.55 -17.63
N LYS A 81 -14.49 -7.47 -18.28
CA LYS A 81 -15.92 -7.15 -18.36
C LYS A 81 -16.59 -8.17 -19.29
N ASP A 82 -17.53 -8.95 -18.74
CA ASP A 82 -18.45 -9.73 -19.58
C ASP A 82 -19.35 -8.76 -20.36
N VAL A 83 -19.33 -8.85 -21.69
CA VAL A 83 -20.10 -7.97 -22.58
C VAL A 83 -21.57 -8.46 -22.73
N ASP A 84 -21.90 -9.66 -22.23
CA ASP A 84 -23.20 -10.32 -22.47
C ASP A 84 -24.15 -10.30 -21.26
N SER A 85 -24.26 -9.18 -20.55
CA SER A 85 -25.28 -9.02 -19.51
C SER A 85 -25.97 -7.66 -19.62
N ALA A 86 -27.00 -7.65 -20.48
CA ALA A 86 -28.02 -6.63 -20.73
C ALA A 86 -27.61 -5.37 -21.52
#